data_AF-A0A4P9WYX2-F1
#
_entry.id   AF-A0A4P9WYX2-F1
#
_cell.length_a   1.000
_cell.length_b   1.000
_cell.length_c   1.000
_cell.angle_alpha   90.00
_cell.angle_beta   90.00
_cell.angle_gamma   90.00
#
_symmetry.space_group_name_H-M   'P 1'
#
loop_
_entity.id
_entity.type
_entity.pdbx_description
1 polymer ?
#
loop_
_entity_poly.entity_id
_entity_poly.type
_entity_poly.pdbx_seq_one_letter_code
_entity_poly.pdbx_strand_id
1 'polypeptide(L)'
;MATTRASGDPRGFYARVGTDTWESVRNQGMAHLASLRPWREMCDMTRATLPDSIHTFSARLSRNLTYFFANYLVFVLVLTVWFLLQNLLLTLALGAIVAAWRWIVTLDPAHPVQVGGYTATTTQLYGILGVAAFCVVFLFGFGSAVLYLFTASATCIMLHAGCMEPPLVNDFEETV
;
A
#
# COMPACT_ATOMS: atom_id res chain seq x y z
N MET A 1 4.21 -5.64 51.87
CA MET A 1 3.92 -7.00 51.33
C MET A 1 2.78 -6.88 50.33
N ALA A 2 3.08 -6.83 49.03
CA ALA A 2 2.21 -7.19 47.91
C ALA A 2 3.00 -6.96 46.61
N THR A 3 3.32 -8.04 45.90
CA THR A 3 4.13 -8.08 44.68
C THR A 3 3.22 -7.96 43.46
N THR A 4 3.48 -6.97 42.60
CA THR A 4 2.81 -6.82 41.30
C THR A 4 3.26 -7.95 40.38
N ARG A 5 2.40 -8.95 40.17
CA ARG A 5 2.66 -10.07 39.28
C ARG A 5 2.43 -9.62 37.84
N ALA A 6 3.51 -9.32 37.13
CA ALA A 6 3.47 -9.15 35.68
C ALA A 6 3.00 -10.45 35.04
N SER A 7 1.78 -10.45 34.51
CA SER A 7 1.19 -11.53 33.74
C SER A 7 1.89 -11.60 32.39
N GLY A 8 2.91 -12.46 32.28
CA GLY A 8 3.58 -12.80 31.04
C GLY A 8 2.72 -13.71 30.18
N ASP A 9 1.80 -13.13 29.42
CA ASP A 9 1.16 -13.83 28.30
C ASP A 9 1.96 -13.55 27.01
N PRO A 10 2.72 -14.51 26.46
CA PRO A 10 3.46 -14.35 25.22
C PRO A 10 2.57 -14.27 23.97
N ARG A 11 1.24 -14.37 24.11
CA ARG A 11 0.28 -14.39 22.99
C ARG A 11 -0.39 -13.03 22.73
N GLY A 12 -0.09 -11.99 23.51
CA GLY A 12 -0.75 -10.69 23.44
C GLY A 12 -0.62 -9.95 22.10
N PHE A 13 0.38 -10.29 21.27
CA PHE A 13 0.58 -9.68 19.95
C PHE A 13 -0.28 -10.30 18.84
N TYR A 14 -0.61 -11.60 18.93
CA TYR A 14 -1.29 -12.33 17.86
C TYR A 14 -2.82 -12.34 18.00
N ALA A 15 -3.37 -11.90 19.14
CA ALA A 15 -4.78 -12.07 19.48
C ALA A 15 -5.69 -10.88 19.09
N ARG A 16 -5.23 -9.91 18.28
CA ARG A 16 -5.94 -8.63 18.09
C ARG A 16 -6.19 -8.20 16.64
N VAL A 17 -6.31 -9.14 15.71
CA VAL A 17 -6.95 -8.88 14.41
C VAL A 17 -8.40 -9.35 14.50
N GLY A 18 -9.19 -8.63 15.30
CA GLY A 18 -10.62 -8.85 15.46
C GLY A 18 -11.44 -8.15 14.38
N THR A 19 -12.76 -8.30 14.46
CA THR A 19 -13.73 -7.60 13.59
C THR A 19 -13.62 -6.07 13.68
N ASP A 20 -13.15 -5.55 14.82
CA ASP A 20 -12.83 -4.14 15.07
C ASP A 20 -11.78 -3.58 14.10
N THR A 21 -10.77 -4.39 13.76
CA THR A 21 -9.73 -4.02 12.79
C THR A 21 -10.32 -3.93 11.37
N TRP A 22 -11.20 -4.85 10.99
CA TRP A 22 -11.86 -4.82 9.68
C TRP A 22 -12.86 -3.67 9.55
N GLU A 23 -13.57 -3.37 10.62
CA GLU A 23 -14.51 -2.25 10.67
C GLU A 23 -13.77 -0.91 10.56
N SER A 24 -12.66 -0.73 11.27
CA SER A 24 -11.85 0.50 11.16
C SER A 24 -11.27 0.70 9.76
N VAL A 25 -10.72 -0.35 9.13
CA VAL A 25 -10.22 -0.29 7.75
C VAL A 25 -11.34 0.02 6.75
N ARG A 26 -12.50 -0.62 6.89
CA ARG A 26 -13.67 -0.35 6.04
C ARG A 26 -14.15 1.08 6.21
N ASN A 27 -14.27 1.56 7.44
CA ASN A 27 -14.75 2.91 7.74
C ASN A 27 -13.78 3.97 7.23
N GLN A 28 -12.46 3.76 7.36
CA GLN A 28 -11.43 4.61 6.75
C GLN A 28 -11.51 4.60 5.23
N GLY A 29 -11.61 3.41 4.61
CA GLY A 29 -11.76 3.28 3.17
C GLY A 29 -13.00 4.01 2.64
N MET A 30 -14.14 3.87 3.30
CA MET A 30 -15.38 4.58 2.95
C MET A 30 -15.24 6.10 3.14
N ALA A 31 -14.59 6.56 4.19
CA ALA A 31 -14.32 7.99 4.40
C ALA A 31 -13.44 8.58 3.29
N HIS A 32 -12.40 7.84 2.86
CA HIS A 32 -11.54 8.24 1.75
C HIS A 32 -12.26 8.19 0.39
N LEU A 33 -13.14 7.21 0.16
CA LEU A 33 -13.94 7.15 -1.06
C LEU A 33 -15.03 8.25 -1.09
N ALA A 34 -15.60 8.60 0.06
CA ALA A 34 -16.56 9.70 0.17
C ALA A 34 -15.91 11.08 -0.07
N SER A 35 -14.59 11.20 0.12
CA SER A 35 -13.83 12.42 -0.18
C SER A 35 -13.38 12.50 -1.64
N LEU A 36 -13.80 11.59 -2.52
CA LEU A 36 -13.50 11.68 -3.95
C LEU A 36 -14.07 12.98 -4.54
N ARG A 37 -13.25 13.66 -5.35
CA ARG A 37 -13.63 14.89 -6.04
C ARG A 37 -13.85 14.62 -7.53
N PRO A 38 -14.69 15.41 -8.22
CA PRO A 38 -14.90 15.24 -9.65
C PRO A 38 -13.57 15.31 -10.43
N TRP A 39 -13.29 14.30 -11.27
CA TRP A 39 -12.07 14.25 -12.07
C TRP A 39 -11.90 15.47 -12.99
N ARG A 40 -13.01 16.08 -13.41
CA ARG A 40 -13.02 17.30 -14.21
C ARG A 40 -12.36 18.48 -13.50
N GLU A 41 -12.48 18.56 -12.19
CA GLU A 41 -11.86 19.62 -11.38
C GLU A 41 -10.35 19.39 -11.23
N MET A 42 -9.94 18.12 -11.08
CA MET A 42 -8.53 17.75 -11.04
C MET A 42 -7.86 18.00 -12.40
N CYS A 43 -8.52 17.69 -13.51
CA CYS A 43 -7.96 17.84 -14.85
C CYS A 43 -8.18 19.23 -15.48
N ASP A 44 -8.50 20.25 -14.68
CA ASP A 44 -8.74 21.61 -15.17
C ASP A 44 -7.42 22.36 -15.48
N MET A 45 -6.82 22.03 -16.62
CA MET A 45 -5.51 22.55 -17.03
C MET A 45 -5.48 24.07 -17.26
N THR A 46 -6.62 24.76 -17.28
CA THR A 46 -6.64 26.23 -17.35
C THR A 46 -6.11 26.87 -16.07
N ARG A 47 -6.03 26.12 -14.96
CA ARG A 47 -5.49 26.55 -13.66
C ARG A 47 -4.04 26.15 -13.45
N ALA A 48 -3.42 25.53 -14.46
CA ALA A 48 -2.02 25.16 -14.40
C ALA A 48 -1.17 26.41 -14.61
N THR A 49 -0.45 26.82 -13.55
CA THR A 49 0.47 27.96 -13.59
C THR A 49 1.84 27.52 -13.09
N LEU A 50 2.91 27.98 -13.75
CA LEU A 50 4.26 27.73 -13.25
C LEU A 50 4.43 28.50 -11.93
N PRO A 51 4.89 27.84 -10.84
CA PRO A 51 5.11 28.52 -9.57
C PRO A 51 6.29 29.47 -9.67
N ASP A 52 6.12 30.69 -9.16
CA ASP A 52 7.17 31.73 -9.17
C ASP A 52 8.34 31.41 -8.22
N SER A 53 8.12 30.55 -7.23
CA SER A 53 9.14 30.16 -6.24
C SER A 53 8.90 28.77 -5.64
N ILE A 54 9.96 28.17 -5.08
CA ILE A 54 9.90 26.86 -4.40
C ILE A 54 8.95 26.90 -3.19
N HIS A 55 8.88 28.04 -2.49
CA HIS A 55 7.94 28.23 -1.38
C HIS A 55 6.48 28.19 -1.83
N THR A 56 6.18 28.77 -2.99
CA THR A 56 4.84 28.72 -3.60
C THR A 56 4.52 27.30 -4.03
N PHE A 57 5.49 26.60 -4.64
CA PHE A 57 5.33 25.20 -5.04
C PHE A 57 5.02 24.28 -3.86
N SER A 58 5.77 24.38 -2.75
CA SER A 58 5.54 23.53 -1.57
C SER A 58 4.21 23.81 -0.88
N ALA A 59 3.78 25.08 -0.83
CA ALA A 59 2.46 25.47 -0.32
C ALA A 59 1.32 24.92 -1.20
N ARG A 60 1.45 25.03 -2.53
CA ARG A 60 0.50 24.45 -3.50
C ARG A 60 0.45 22.93 -3.37
N LEU A 61 1.60 22.28 -3.27
CA LEU A 61 1.73 20.83 -3.11
C LEU A 61 0.97 20.34 -1.87
N SER A 62 1.23 20.90 -0.69
CA SER A 62 0.57 20.50 0.56
C SER A 62 -0.95 20.65 0.50
N ARG A 63 -1.43 21.77 -0.05
CA ARG A 63 -2.87 22.08 -0.15
C ARG A 63 -3.56 21.17 -1.16
N ASN A 64 -2.99 20.98 -2.35
CA ASN A 64 -3.56 20.11 -3.39
C ASN A 64 -3.49 18.62 -3.00
N LEU A 65 -2.44 18.18 -2.29
CA LEU A 65 -2.35 16.80 -1.78
C LEU A 65 -3.48 16.49 -0.80
N THR A 66 -3.79 17.43 0.10
CA THR A 66 -4.89 17.26 1.06
C THR A 66 -6.25 17.32 0.36
N TYR A 67 -6.40 18.23 -0.60
CA TYR A 67 -7.66 18.43 -1.32
C TYR A 67 -8.02 17.26 -2.27
N PHE A 68 -7.06 16.74 -3.03
CA PHE A 68 -7.26 15.66 -4.01
C PHE A 68 -6.71 14.29 -3.54
N PHE A 69 -6.54 14.09 -2.22
CA PHE A 69 -5.93 12.88 -1.65
C PHE A 69 -6.52 11.57 -2.21
N ALA A 70 -7.85 11.46 -2.20
CA ALA A 70 -8.55 10.27 -2.68
C ALA A 70 -8.35 10.02 -4.19
N ASN A 71 -8.32 11.10 -5.00
CA ASN A 71 -8.08 11.00 -6.43
C ASN A 71 -6.65 10.53 -6.74
N TYR A 72 -5.64 11.03 -6.00
CA TYR A 72 -4.27 10.56 -6.13
C TYR A 72 -4.12 9.09 -5.70
N LEU A 73 -4.85 8.64 -4.66
CA LEU A 73 -4.85 7.24 -4.26
C LEU A 73 -5.39 6.34 -5.38
N VAL A 74 -6.49 6.73 -6.04
CA VAL A 74 -7.02 6.01 -7.20
C VAL A 74 -6.02 6.00 -8.35
N PHE A 75 -5.35 7.12 -8.63
CA PHE A 75 -4.31 7.20 -9.66
C PHE A 75 -3.16 6.22 -9.39
N VAL A 76 -2.64 6.16 -8.17
CA VAL A 76 -1.59 5.21 -7.76
C VAL A 76 -2.09 3.77 -7.88
N LEU A 77 -3.34 3.50 -7.50
CA LEU A 77 -3.94 2.17 -7.63
C LEU A 77 -4.02 1.73 -9.10
N VAL A 78 -4.49 2.60 -9.99
CA VAL A 78 -4.55 2.33 -11.44
C VAL A 78 -3.16 2.09 -12.02
N LEU A 79 -2.17 2.92 -11.66
CA LEU A 79 -0.77 2.71 -12.05
C LEU A 79 -0.21 1.39 -11.54
N THR A 80 -0.57 0.99 -10.32
CA THR A 80 -0.14 -0.29 -9.73
C THR A 80 -0.73 -1.47 -10.52
N VAL A 81 -2.04 -1.42 -10.83
CA VAL A 81 -2.69 -2.45 -11.65
C VAL A 81 -2.06 -2.52 -13.03
N TRP A 82 -1.83 -1.38 -13.68
CA TRP A 82 -1.15 -1.31 -14.97
C TRP A 82 0.25 -1.95 -14.91
N PHE A 83 1.01 -1.66 -13.86
CA PHE A 83 2.34 -2.21 -13.63
C PHE A 83 2.33 -3.75 -13.46
N LEU A 84 1.35 -4.27 -12.72
CA LEU A 84 1.15 -5.71 -12.55
C LEU A 84 0.76 -6.40 -13.87
N LEU A 85 -0.02 -5.74 -14.73
CA LEU A 85 -0.40 -6.27 -16.04
C LEU A 85 0.78 -6.32 -17.01
N GLN A 86 1.66 -5.32 -17.00
CA GLN A 86 2.88 -5.30 -17.84
C GLN A 86 3.86 -6.43 -17.49
N ASN A 87 3.91 -6.85 -16.22
CA ASN A 87 4.82 -7.87 -15.73
C ASN A 87 4.09 -9.16 -15.34
N LEU A 88 3.36 -9.77 -16.28
CA LEU A 88 2.52 -10.93 -16.01
C LEU A 88 3.27 -12.09 -15.31
N LEU A 89 4.51 -12.37 -15.70
CA LEU A 89 5.33 -13.43 -15.09
C LEU A 89 5.66 -13.14 -13.61
N LEU A 90 6.03 -11.90 -13.29
CA LEU A 90 6.32 -11.47 -11.92
C LEU A 90 5.04 -11.54 -11.07
N THR A 91 3.91 -11.10 -11.63
CA THR A 91 2.60 -11.17 -10.98
C THR A 91 2.17 -12.61 -10.70
N LEU A 92 2.33 -13.52 -11.66
CA LEU A 92 2.05 -14.94 -11.46
C LEU A 92 2.98 -15.57 -10.42
N ALA A 93 4.27 -15.23 -10.44
CA ALA A 93 5.24 -15.75 -9.48
C ALA A 93 4.96 -15.25 -8.05
N LEU A 94 4.64 -13.97 -7.87
CA LEU A 94 4.16 -13.43 -6.60
C LEU A 94 2.86 -14.11 -6.15
N GLY A 95 1.91 -14.30 -7.07
CA GLY A 95 0.67 -15.04 -6.81
C GLY A 95 0.94 -16.47 -6.35
N ALA A 96 1.89 -17.16 -6.96
CA ALA A 96 2.31 -18.50 -6.58
C ALA A 96 2.97 -18.54 -5.19
N ILE A 97 3.80 -17.55 -4.84
CA ILE A 97 4.39 -17.42 -3.50
C ILE A 97 3.30 -17.22 -2.45
N VAL A 98 2.33 -16.34 -2.72
CA VAL A 98 1.20 -16.11 -1.81
C VAL A 98 0.34 -17.37 -1.69
N ALA A 99 0.05 -18.06 -2.79
CA ALA A 99 -0.70 -19.31 -2.77
C ALA A 99 0.03 -20.40 -1.98
N ALA A 100 1.34 -20.55 -2.17
CA ALA A 100 2.17 -21.47 -1.41
C ALA A 100 2.21 -21.11 0.08
N TRP A 101 2.35 -19.83 0.43
CA TRP A 101 2.26 -19.37 1.81
C TRP A 101 0.91 -19.70 2.44
N ARG A 102 -0.19 -19.41 1.74
CA ARG A 102 -1.55 -19.72 2.20
C ARG A 102 -1.74 -21.22 2.40
N TRP A 103 -1.20 -22.03 1.50
CA TRP A 103 -1.22 -23.48 1.63
C TRP A 103 -0.44 -23.94 2.87
N ILE A 104 0.77 -23.42 3.12
CA ILE A 104 1.55 -23.79 4.31
C ILE A 104 0.83 -23.38 5.60
N VAL A 105 0.17 -22.21 5.63
CA VAL A 105 -0.62 -21.76 6.78
C VAL A 105 -1.78 -22.71 7.10
N THR A 106 -2.33 -23.42 6.12
CA THR A 106 -3.39 -24.42 6.34
C THR A 106 -2.89 -25.77 6.85
N LEU A 107 -1.57 -26.01 6.87
CA LEU A 107 -0.98 -27.26 7.35
C LEU A 107 -0.93 -27.29 8.87
N ASP A 108 -1.23 -28.45 9.46
CA ASP A 108 -1.07 -28.66 10.89
C ASP A 108 0.43 -28.77 11.25
N PRO A 109 0.96 -27.89 12.13
CA PRO A 109 2.35 -27.96 12.57
C PRO A 109 2.75 -29.28 13.24
N ALA A 110 1.79 -30.01 13.81
CA ALA A 110 2.04 -31.27 14.51
C ALA A 110 2.26 -32.47 13.57
N HIS A 111 1.81 -32.37 12.31
CA HIS A 111 1.83 -33.46 11.36
C HIS A 111 2.75 -33.11 10.17
N PRO A 112 3.97 -33.67 10.09
CA PRO A 112 4.90 -33.37 9.02
C PRO A 112 4.33 -33.83 7.67
N VAL A 113 4.46 -32.99 6.65
CA VAL A 113 3.94 -33.28 5.31
C VAL A 113 4.90 -34.19 4.58
N GLN A 114 4.40 -35.30 4.04
CA GLN A 114 5.17 -36.16 3.16
C GLN A 114 5.01 -35.71 1.72
N VAL A 115 6.11 -35.28 1.10
CA VAL A 115 6.17 -34.92 -0.32
C VAL A 115 7.16 -35.84 -1.00
N GLY A 116 6.69 -36.69 -1.92
CA GLY A 116 7.55 -37.57 -2.71
C GLY A 116 8.38 -38.59 -1.89
N GLY A 117 7.88 -39.02 -0.73
CA GLY A 117 8.58 -39.95 0.16
C GLY A 117 9.48 -39.29 1.21
N TYR A 118 9.61 -37.97 1.20
CA TYR A 118 10.36 -37.20 2.22
C TYR A 118 9.40 -36.49 3.18
N THR A 119 9.64 -36.64 4.48
CA THR A 119 8.94 -35.90 5.54
C THR A 119 9.54 -34.51 5.70
N ALA A 120 8.79 -33.48 5.29
CA ALA A 120 9.16 -32.08 5.48
C ALA A 120 8.40 -31.48 6.67
N THR A 121 9.12 -30.80 7.56
CA THR A 121 8.50 -30.03 8.65
C THR A 121 8.01 -28.67 8.14
N THR A 122 7.01 -28.09 8.81
CA THR A 122 6.45 -26.78 8.42
C THR A 122 7.50 -25.66 8.40
N THR A 123 8.49 -25.71 9.31
CA THR A 123 9.62 -24.77 9.33
C THR A 123 10.50 -24.88 8.09
N GLN A 124 10.77 -26.10 7.61
CA GLN A 124 11.53 -26.31 6.38
C GLN A 124 10.77 -25.80 5.15
N LEU A 125 9.45 -26.01 5.10
CA LEU A 125 8.61 -25.48 4.02
C LEU A 125 8.65 -23.95 3.95
N TYR A 126 8.56 -23.26 5.09
CA TYR A 126 8.73 -21.81 5.14
C TYR A 126 10.14 -21.36 4.72
N GLY A 127 11.18 -22.10 5.11
CA GLY A 127 12.55 -21.83 4.68
C GLY A 127 12.73 -21.95 3.17
N ILE A 128 12.23 -23.04 2.58
CA ILE A 128 12.25 -23.26 1.12
C ILE A 128 11.46 -22.18 0.41
N LEU A 129 10.26 -21.86 0.90
CA LEU A 129 9.43 -20.79 0.33
C LEU A 129 10.15 -19.43 0.40
N GLY A 130 10.83 -19.13 1.51
CA GLY A 130 11.59 -17.89 1.66
C GLY A 130 12.74 -17.77 0.67
N VAL A 131 13.52 -18.84 0.50
CA VAL A 131 14.62 -18.87 -0.49
C VAL A 131 14.07 -18.76 -1.91
N ALA A 132 13.02 -19.52 -2.24
CA ALA A 132 12.39 -19.46 -3.56
C ALA A 132 11.82 -18.06 -3.84
N ALA A 133 11.15 -17.45 -2.87
CA ALA A 133 10.62 -16.10 -2.99
C ALA A 133 11.74 -15.07 -3.20
N PHE A 134 12.83 -15.17 -2.44
CA PHE A 134 14.00 -14.30 -2.62
C PHE A 134 14.59 -14.44 -4.03
N CYS A 135 14.81 -15.67 -4.50
CA CYS A 135 15.32 -15.92 -5.85
C CYS A 135 14.40 -15.33 -6.92
N VAL A 136 13.08 -15.54 -6.83
CA VAL A 136 12.11 -14.97 -7.76
C VAL A 136 12.18 -13.44 -7.74
N VAL A 137 12.03 -12.82 -6.58
CA VAL A 137 12.02 -11.35 -6.42
C VAL A 137 13.31 -10.72 -6.96
N PHE A 138 14.45 -11.37 -6.72
CA PHE A 138 15.75 -10.94 -7.21
C PHE A 138 15.90 -11.10 -8.73
N LEU A 139 15.56 -12.27 -9.28
CA LEU A 139 15.68 -12.58 -10.71
C LEU A 139 14.74 -11.73 -11.58
N PHE A 140 13.54 -11.46 -11.09
CA PHE A 140 12.55 -10.66 -11.81
C PHE A 140 12.66 -9.15 -11.54
N GLY A 141 13.67 -8.69 -10.80
CA GLY A 141 13.94 -7.27 -10.62
C GLY A 141 12.85 -6.49 -9.87
N PHE A 142 12.17 -7.13 -8.91
CA PHE A 142 11.08 -6.49 -8.16
C PHE A 142 11.50 -5.17 -7.47
N GLY A 143 12.76 -5.07 -7.05
CA GLY A 143 13.29 -3.85 -6.41
C GLY A 143 13.26 -2.63 -7.35
N SER A 144 13.78 -2.77 -8.58
CA SER A 144 13.77 -1.68 -9.55
C SER A 144 12.35 -1.35 -10.01
N ALA A 145 11.50 -2.37 -10.15
CA ALA A 145 10.08 -2.24 -10.42
C ALA A 145 9.34 -1.35 -9.41
N VAL A 146 9.53 -1.60 -8.11
CA VAL A 146 8.92 -0.79 -7.04
C VAL A 146 9.45 0.63 -7.04
N LEU A 147 10.76 0.82 -7.21
CA LEU A 147 11.36 2.16 -7.29
C LEU A 147 10.81 2.95 -8.49
N TYR A 148 10.62 2.30 -9.63
CA TYR A 148 10.01 2.93 -10.80
C TYR A 148 8.57 3.34 -10.53
N LEU A 149 7.75 2.46 -9.95
CA LEU A 149 6.36 2.77 -9.61
C LEU A 149 6.26 3.93 -8.60
N PHE A 150 7.11 3.92 -7.57
CA PHE A 150 7.14 4.97 -6.55
C PHE A 150 7.59 6.31 -7.14
N THR A 151 8.68 6.34 -7.90
CA THR A 151 9.21 7.58 -8.48
C THR A 151 8.31 8.14 -9.59
N ALA A 152 7.75 7.28 -10.44
CA ALA A 152 6.80 7.69 -11.47
C ALA A 152 5.54 8.30 -10.85
N SER A 153 4.93 7.61 -9.87
CA SER A 153 3.73 8.13 -9.21
C SER A 153 4.01 9.39 -8.41
N ALA A 154 5.09 9.44 -7.64
CA ALA A 154 5.49 10.64 -6.91
C ALA A 154 5.75 11.83 -7.85
N THR A 155 6.46 11.63 -8.96
CA THR A 155 6.76 12.70 -9.92
C THR A 155 5.49 13.24 -10.57
N CYS A 156 4.59 12.35 -11.01
CA CYS A 156 3.30 12.76 -11.58
C CYS A 156 2.44 13.55 -10.58
N ILE A 157 2.36 13.08 -9.33
CA ILE A 157 1.59 13.75 -8.28
C ILE A 157 2.22 15.11 -7.93
N MET A 158 3.54 15.17 -7.76
CA MET A 158 4.25 16.42 -7.45
C MET A 158 4.10 17.45 -8.56
N LEU A 159 4.24 17.02 -9.82
CA LEU A 159 4.07 17.90 -10.97
C LEU A 159 2.64 18.45 -11.02
N HIS A 160 1.64 17.59 -10.87
CA HIS A 160 0.24 18.00 -10.86
C HIS A 160 -0.06 18.93 -9.68
N ALA A 161 0.21 18.49 -8.45
CA ALA A 161 -0.14 19.21 -7.24
C ALA A 161 0.63 20.52 -7.05
N GLY A 162 1.85 20.62 -7.57
CA GLY A 162 2.67 21.82 -7.45
C GLY A 162 2.46 22.85 -8.57
N CYS A 163 2.06 22.41 -9.77
CA CYS A 163 1.71 23.30 -10.88
C CYS A 163 0.23 23.74 -10.88
N MET A 164 -0.65 23.04 -10.17
CA MET A 164 -2.06 23.41 -10.09
C MET A 164 -2.28 24.46 -9.00
N GLU A 165 -2.94 25.55 -9.36
CA GLU A 165 -3.35 26.57 -8.41
C GLU A 165 -4.47 26.03 -7.50
N PRO A 166 -4.36 26.14 -6.17
CA PRO A 166 -5.32 25.50 -5.27
C PRO A 166 -6.72 26.11 -5.39
N PRO A 167 -7.77 25.31 -5.19
CA PRO A 167 -9.15 25.81 -5.27
C PRO A 167 -9.44 26.81 -4.16
N LEU A 168 -10.13 27.90 -4.52
CA LEU A 168 -10.44 29.07 -3.68
C LEU A 168 -11.46 28.80 -2.55
N VAL A 169 -11.87 27.54 -2.36
CA VAL A 169 -12.96 27.20 -1.42
C VAL A 169 -12.56 27.35 0.05
N ASN A 170 -11.26 27.41 0.35
CA ASN A 170 -10.78 27.45 1.75
C ASN A 170 -10.66 28.85 2.34
N ASP A 171 -10.69 29.92 1.55
CA ASP A 171 -10.44 31.28 2.06
C ASP A 171 -11.71 31.97 2.60
N PHE A 172 -12.89 31.36 2.41
CA PHE A 172 -14.19 31.93 2.82
C PHE A 172 -14.83 31.24 4.04
N GLU A 173 -14.37 30.04 4.44
CA GLU A 173 -14.91 29.32 5.60
C GLU A 173 -14.18 29.66 6.92
N GLU A 174 -12.97 30.21 6.89
CA GLU A 174 -12.24 30.64 8.10
C GLU A 174 -12.61 32.07 8.58
N THR A 175 -13.52 32.76 7.89
CA THR A 175 -13.91 34.16 8.22
C THR A 175 -15.28 34.33 8.89
N VAL A 176 -15.86 33.26 9.45
CA VAL A 176 -17.12 33.32 10.23
C VAL A 176 -16.98 32.66 11.59
#